data_AF-A0A7C1ZKR4-F1
#
_entry.id   AF-A0A7C1ZKR4-F1
#
_cell.length_a   1.000
_cell.length_b   1.000
_cell.length_c   1.000
_cell.angle_alpha   90.00
_cell.angle_beta   90.00
_cell.angle_gamma   90.00
#
_symmetry.space_group_name_H-M   'P 1'
#
loop_
_entity.id
_entity.type
_entity.pdbx_description
1 polymer ?
#
loop_
_entity_poly.entity_id
_entity_poly.type
_entity_poly.pdbx_seq_one_letter_code
_entity_poly.pdbx_strand_id
1 'polypeptide(L)'
;MRNAGFVENAAQEVVEAKCIYNVMKNKPLPDPDKIGVSASTFLLGLCDAVGEMRRFALDAVREDRVDEANRYLDMMESIYESIMKFDYPSAFVPIKKKQDIMRGLIEKTRSELAVASCERRIQDKIEEFRELLQTVEKKGKKTKKQRKKPVDLNIDDVW
;
A
#
# COMPACT_ATOMS: atom_id res chain seq x y z
N MET A 1 -21.24 -2.30 -37.87
CA MET A 1 -20.17 -1.72 -37.02
C MET A 1 -20.55 -1.69 -35.52
N ARG A 2 -21.16 -2.76 -34.95
CA ARG A 2 -21.40 -2.86 -33.50
C ARG A 2 -20.43 -3.81 -32.77
N ASN A 3 -19.76 -4.70 -33.50
CA ASN A 3 -18.91 -5.75 -32.90
C ASN A 3 -17.47 -5.27 -32.59
N ALA A 4 -16.99 -4.23 -33.28
CA ALA A 4 -15.63 -3.73 -33.10
C ALA A 4 -15.39 -3.17 -31.68
N GLY A 5 -16.36 -2.43 -31.12
CA GLY A 5 -16.25 -1.88 -29.76
C GLY A 5 -16.28 -2.93 -28.65
N PHE A 6 -16.99 -4.05 -28.85
CA PHE A 6 -16.98 -5.16 -27.87
C PHE A 6 -15.64 -5.89 -27.85
N VAL A 7 -15.03 -6.08 -29.02
CA VAL A 7 -13.71 -6.74 -29.13
C VAL A 7 -12.62 -5.84 -28.54
N GLU A 8 -12.66 -4.54 -28.80
CA GLU A 8 -11.71 -3.58 -28.21
C GLU A 8 -11.85 -3.50 -26.68
N ASN A 9 -13.09 -3.48 -26.15
CA ASN A 9 -13.30 -3.47 -24.71
C ASN A 9 -12.83 -4.78 -24.06
N ALA A 10 -13.13 -5.93 -24.65
CA ALA A 10 -12.63 -7.21 -24.15
C ALA A 10 -11.10 -7.30 -24.21
N ALA A 11 -10.48 -6.75 -25.26
CA ALA A 11 -9.03 -6.69 -25.37
C ALA A 11 -8.42 -5.80 -24.29
N GLN A 12 -9.07 -4.69 -23.95
CA GLN A 12 -8.66 -3.78 -22.87
C GLN A 12 -8.74 -4.46 -21.49
N GLU A 13 -9.83 -5.16 -21.20
CA GLU A 13 -9.99 -5.95 -19.97
C GLU A 13 -8.93 -7.06 -19.85
N VAL A 14 -8.57 -7.70 -20.97
CA VAL A 14 -7.48 -8.70 -20.99
C VAL A 14 -6.13 -8.07 -20.68
N VAL A 15 -5.85 -6.87 -21.20
CA VAL A 15 -4.63 -6.12 -20.88
C VAL A 15 -4.60 -5.78 -19.40
N GLU A 16 -5.69 -5.22 -18.87
CA GLU A 16 -5.83 -4.87 -17.47
C GLU A 16 -5.55 -6.09 -16.57
N ALA A 17 -6.24 -7.20 -16.80
CA ALA A 17 -6.09 -8.42 -16.01
C ALA A 17 -4.66 -8.96 -16.05
N LYS A 18 -3.99 -8.92 -17.21
CA LYS A 18 -2.59 -9.37 -17.36
C LYS A 18 -1.62 -8.44 -16.63
N CYS A 19 -1.84 -7.12 -16.71
CA CYS A 19 -1.04 -6.13 -15.99
C CYS A 19 -1.16 -6.35 -14.47
N ILE A 20 -2.37 -6.45 -13.95
CA ILE A 20 -2.64 -6.73 -12.53
C ILE A 20 -2.01 -8.04 -12.10
N TYR A 21 -2.22 -9.13 -12.86
CA TYR A 21 -1.63 -10.42 -12.54
C TYR A 21 -0.10 -10.36 -12.42
N ASN A 22 0.57 -9.68 -13.36
CA ASN A 22 2.02 -9.56 -13.32
C ASN A 22 2.48 -8.72 -12.12
N VAL A 23 1.80 -7.60 -11.83
CA VAL A 23 2.10 -6.76 -10.67
C VAL A 23 1.95 -7.54 -9.36
N MET A 24 0.84 -8.28 -9.18
CA MET A 24 0.63 -9.13 -8.01
C MET A 24 1.68 -10.24 -7.86
N LYS A 25 2.30 -10.66 -8.97
CA LYS A 25 3.36 -11.68 -8.98
C LYS A 25 4.78 -11.08 -8.98
N ASN A 26 4.92 -9.76 -8.81
CA ASN A 26 6.20 -9.04 -8.94
C ASN A 26 6.94 -9.39 -10.24
N LYS A 27 6.20 -9.51 -11.34
CA LYS A 27 6.70 -9.74 -12.70
C LYS A 27 6.66 -8.42 -13.48
N PRO A 28 7.53 -8.27 -14.50
CA PRO A 28 7.46 -7.10 -15.39
C PRO A 28 6.10 -7.00 -16.08
N LEU A 29 5.70 -5.80 -16.47
CA LEU A 29 4.48 -5.58 -17.25
C LEU A 29 4.51 -6.43 -18.53
N PRO A 30 3.34 -6.92 -18.98
CA PRO A 30 3.28 -7.77 -20.15
C PRO A 30 3.65 -6.98 -21.40
N ASP A 31 4.26 -7.69 -22.35
CA ASP A 31 4.64 -7.16 -23.65
C ASP A 31 3.38 -7.01 -24.56
N PRO A 32 3.07 -5.82 -25.08
CA PRO A 32 1.91 -5.59 -25.95
C PRO A 32 1.87 -6.53 -27.16
N ASP A 33 3.02 -6.80 -27.77
CA ASP A 33 3.11 -7.62 -28.98
C ASP A 33 2.78 -9.08 -28.69
N LYS A 34 3.13 -9.57 -27.49
CA LYS A 34 2.76 -10.93 -27.04
C LYS A 34 1.28 -11.08 -26.71
N ILE A 35 0.59 -9.99 -26.43
CA ILE A 35 -0.85 -10.00 -26.20
C ILE A 35 -1.61 -9.94 -27.53
N GLY A 36 -1.00 -9.35 -28.58
CA GLY A 36 -1.63 -9.20 -29.89
C GLY A 36 -2.66 -8.09 -29.94
N VAL A 37 -2.45 -7.01 -29.17
CA VAL A 37 -3.35 -5.85 -29.10
C VAL A 37 -2.71 -4.61 -29.68
N SER A 38 -3.53 -3.68 -30.14
CA SER A 38 -3.04 -2.37 -30.59
C SER A 38 -2.39 -1.60 -29.43
N ALA A 39 -1.45 -0.71 -29.76
CA ALA A 39 -0.80 0.15 -28.77
C ALA A 39 -1.81 1.03 -28.02
N SER A 40 -2.86 1.52 -28.69
CA SER A 40 -3.93 2.30 -28.05
C SER A 40 -4.73 1.46 -27.05
N THR A 41 -5.15 0.25 -27.42
CA THR A 41 -5.85 -0.68 -26.51
C THR A 41 -4.97 -1.00 -25.30
N PHE A 42 -3.68 -1.26 -25.52
CA PHE A 42 -2.74 -1.53 -24.44
C PHE A 42 -2.61 -0.35 -23.47
N LEU A 43 -2.42 0.87 -24.00
CA LEU A 43 -2.33 2.08 -23.17
C LEU A 43 -3.61 2.32 -22.37
N LEU A 44 -4.78 2.14 -22.98
CA LEU A 44 -6.06 2.33 -22.30
C LEU A 44 -6.24 1.31 -21.16
N GLY A 45 -5.92 0.03 -21.41
CA GLY A 45 -6.00 -1.02 -20.40
C GLY A 45 -4.97 -0.85 -19.28
N LEU A 46 -3.78 -0.33 -19.61
CA LEU A 46 -2.77 0.02 -18.61
C LEU A 46 -3.22 1.17 -17.70
N CYS A 47 -3.90 2.17 -18.27
CA CYS A 47 -4.51 3.25 -17.47
C CYS A 47 -5.60 2.71 -16.52
N ASP A 48 -6.41 1.77 -16.97
CA ASP A 48 -7.47 1.19 -16.15
C ASP A 48 -6.90 0.29 -15.04
N ALA A 49 -5.82 -0.43 -15.34
CA ALA A 49 -5.06 -1.19 -14.35
C ALA A 49 -4.55 -0.31 -13.19
N VAL A 50 -4.23 0.97 -13.42
CA VAL A 50 -3.87 1.90 -12.32
C VAL A 50 -5.04 2.12 -11.35
N GLY A 51 -6.27 2.18 -11.86
CA GLY A 51 -7.48 2.25 -11.04
C GLY A 51 -7.66 1.00 -10.18
N GLU A 52 -7.43 -0.18 -10.76
CA GLU A 52 -7.56 -1.43 -10.01
C GLU A 52 -6.38 -1.63 -9.02
N MET A 53 -5.16 -1.17 -9.35
CA MET A 53 -4.04 -1.12 -8.40
C MET A 53 -4.36 -0.26 -7.17
N ARG A 54 -5.05 0.88 -7.36
CA ARG A 54 -5.54 1.68 -6.22
C ARG A 54 -6.48 0.85 -5.36
N ARG A 55 -7.39 0.08 -5.96
CA ARG A 55 -8.31 -0.78 -5.21
C ARG A 55 -7.53 -1.79 -4.35
N PHE A 56 -6.54 -2.47 -4.93
CA PHE A 56 -5.67 -3.38 -4.18
C PHE A 56 -4.86 -2.67 -3.09
N ALA A 57 -4.38 -1.44 -3.34
CA ALA A 57 -3.69 -0.65 -2.33
C ALA A 57 -4.59 -0.36 -1.12
N LEU A 58 -5.85 0.03 -1.37
CA LEU A 58 -6.82 0.29 -0.30
C LEU A 58 -7.24 -0.98 0.44
N ASP A 59 -7.41 -2.09 -0.27
CA ASP A 59 -7.70 -3.38 0.37
C ASP A 59 -6.52 -3.84 1.24
N ALA A 60 -5.28 -3.63 0.80
CA ALA A 60 -4.09 -3.89 1.61
C ALA A 60 -4.02 -3.01 2.86
N VAL A 61 -4.36 -1.71 2.76
CA VAL A 61 -4.48 -0.82 3.93
C VAL A 61 -5.52 -1.32 4.92
N ARG A 62 -6.70 -1.77 4.44
CA ARG A 62 -7.77 -2.31 5.29
C ARG A 62 -7.36 -3.57 6.07
N GLU A 63 -6.37 -4.30 5.57
CA GLU A 63 -5.84 -5.51 6.19
C GLU A 63 -4.49 -5.27 6.90
N ASP A 64 -4.17 -4.02 7.22
CA ASP A 64 -2.92 -3.58 7.90
C ASP A 64 -1.62 -3.97 7.16
N ARG A 65 -1.70 -4.24 5.86
CA ARG A 65 -0.56 -4.55 4.97
C ARG A 65 -0.02 -3.31 4.29
N VAL A 66 0.49 -2.38 5.08
CA VAL A 66 0.98 -1.07 4.61
C VAL A 66 2.12 -1.19 3.58
N ASP A 67 3.04 -2.14 3.76
CA ASP A 67 4.14 -2.35 2.80
C ASP A 67 3.62 -2.81 1.43
N GLU A 68 2.60 -3.66 1.41
CA GLU A 68 1.98 -4.10 0.16
C GLU A 68 1.24 -2.95 -0.52
N ALA A 69 0.51 -2.15 0.24
CA ALA A 69 -0.15 -0.96 -0.28
C ALA A 69 0.84 0.02 -0.94
N ASN A 70 2.01 0.24 -0.31
CA ASN A 70 3.05 1.12 -0.87
C ASN A 70 3.58 0.57 -2.19
N ARG A 71 3.79 -0.75 -2.31
CA ARG A 71 4.22 -1.35 -3.60
C ARG A 71 3.23 -1.09 -4.73
N TYR A 72 1.92 -1.14 -4.46
CA TYR A 72 0.93 -0.80 -5.47
C TYR A 72 1.00 0.68 -5.86
N LEU A 73 1.17 1.58 -4.89
CA LEU A 73 1.35 3.02 -5.15
C LEU A 73 2.61 3.28 -6.02
N ASP A 74 3.74 2.68 -5.69
CA ASP A 74 5.00 2.82 -6.46
C ASP A 74 4.82 2.36 -7.92
N MET A 75 4.07 1.27 -8.12
CA MET A 75 3.75 0.77 -9.46
C MET A 75 2.82 1.72 -10.22
N MET A 76 1.80 2.27 -9.55
CA MET A 76 0.92 3.28 -10.14
C MET A 76 1.71 4.51 -10.61
N GLU A 77 2.65 4.99 -9.78
CA GLU A 77 3.53 6.11 -10.10
C GLU A 77 4.45 5.79 -11.29
N SER A 78 5.08 4.61 -11.28
CA SER A 78 5.96 4.15 -12.36
C SER A 78 5.23 4.07 -13.72
N ILE A 79 3.98 3.59 -13.71
CA ILE A 79 3.14 3.54 -14.90
C ILE A 79 2.77 4.95 -15.36
N TYR A 80 2.39 5.82 -14.43
CA TYR A 80 2.05 7.21 -14.74
C TYR A 80 3.22 7.97 -15.37
N GLU A 81 4.43 7.86 -14.81
CA GLU A 81 5.64 8.44 -15.38
C GLU A 81 5.94 7.91 -16.78
N SER A 82 5.70 6.62 -17.01
CA SER A 82 5.89 6.00 -18.32
C SER A 82 4.88 6.54 -19.33
N ILE A 83 3.61 6.68 -18.95
CA ILE A 83 2.55 7.23 -19.81
C ILE A 83 2.79 8.72 -20.10
N MET A 84 3.35 9.48 -19.16
CA MET A 84 3.69 10.89 -19.35
C MET A 84 4.78 11.12 -20.42
N LYS A 85 5.62 10.13 -20.70
CA LYS A 85 6.65 10.19 -21.76
C LYS A 85 6.08 10.05 -23.17
N PHE A 86 4.84 9.54 -23.31
CA PHE A 86 4.20 9.39 -24.62
C PHE A 86 3.52 10.69 -25.03
N ASP A 87 4.13 11.39 -25.98
CA ASP A 87 3.56 12.60 -26.60
C ASP A 87 2.67 12.19 -27.79
N TYR A 88 1.50 11.61 -27.50
CA TYR A 88 0.53 11.26 -28.53
C TYR A 88 -0.31 12.48 -28.91
N PRO A 89 -0.43 12.83 -30.20
CA PRO A 89 -1.35 13.86 -30.65
C PRO A 89 -2.77 13.55 -30.15
N SER A 90 -3.39 14.49 -29.44
CA SER A 90 -4.71 14.34 -28.82
C SER A 90 -5.84 13.99 -29.80
N ALA A 91 -5.57 14.06 -31.10
CA ALA A 91 -6.48 13.68 -32.18
C ALA A 91 -6.71 12.15 -32.30
N PHE A 92 -5.84 11.30 -31.75
CA PHE A 92 -5.95 9.84 -31.90
C PHE A 92 -6.46 9.11 -30.64
N VAL A 93 -6.08 9.56 -29.43
CA VAL A 93 -6.50 8.93 -28.17
C VAL A 93 -6.64 10.00 -27.07
N PRO A 94 -7.70 9.99 -26.23
CA PRO A 94 -7.87 10.95 -25.14
C PRO A 94 -6.95 10.66 -23.93
N ILE A 95 -5.65 10.56 -24.18
CA ILE A 95 -4.63 10.21 -23.18
C ILE A 95 -4.55 11.27 -22.08
N LYS A 96 -4.68 12.57 -22.41
CA LYS A 96 -4.63 13.66 -21.41
C LYS A 96 -5.67 13.48 -20.29
N LYS A 97 -6.91 13.14 -20.65
CA LYS A 97 -7.97 12.91 -19.66
C LYS A 97 -7.63 11.74 -18.74
N LYS A 98 -7.08 10.65 -19.28
CA LYS A 98 -6.66 9.49 -18.47
C LYS A 98 -5.43 9.82 -17.61
N GLN A 99 -4.46 10.59 -18.11
CA GLN A 99 -3.33 11.08 -17.31
C GLN A 99 -3.81 11.93 -16.12
N ASP A 100 -4.77 12.84 -16.33
CA ASP A 100 -5.31 13.66 -15.24
C ASP A 100 -6.04 12.81 -14.19
N ILE A 101 -6.84 11.83 -14.63
CA ILE A 101 -7.50 10.87 -13.74
C ILE A 101 -6.45 10.09 -12.93
N MET A 102 -5.42 9.55 -13.59
CA MET A 102 -4.35 8.80 -12.93
C MET A 102 -3.61 9.64 -11.89
N ARG A 103 -3.30 10.90 -12.22
CA ARG A 103 -2.67 11.84 -11.28
C ARG A 103 -3.52 11.99 -10.02
N GLY A 104 -4.82 12.24 -10.18
CA GLY A 104 -5.75 12.37 -9.06
C GLY A 104 -5.86 11.10 -8.21
N LEU A 105 -5.85 9.92 -8.86
CA LEU A 105 -5.85 8.64 -8.15
C LEU A 105 -4.57 8.46 -7.32
N ILE A 106 -3.40 8.74 -7.89
CA ILE A 106 -2.10 8.62 -7.22
C ILE A 106 -2.02 9.57 -6.02
N GLU A 107 -2.36 10.84 -6.21
CA GLU A 107 -2.30 11.85 -5.13
C GLU A 107 -3.21 11.48 -3.97
N LYS A 108 -4.42 11.01 -4.27
CA LYS A 108 -5.37 10.56 -3.25
C LYS A 108 -4.85 9.31 -2.52
N THR A 109 -4.33 8.33 -3.26
CA THR A 109 -3.76 7.09 -2.70
C THR A 109 -2.60 7.43 -1.77
N ARG A 110 -1.66 8.27 -2.21
CA ARG A 110 -0.52 8.72 -1.40
C ARG A 110 -0.97 9.35 -0.08
N SER A 111 -2.00 10.19 -0.13
CA SER A 111 -2.56 10.83 1.07
C SER A 111 -3.16 9.82 2.04
N GLU A 112 -3.94 8.85 1.53
CA GLU A 112 -4.55 7.79 2.32
C GLU A 112 -3.51 6.86 2.97
N LEU A 113 -2.46 6.46 2.23
CA LEU A 113 -1.36 5.66 2.79
C LEU A 113 -0.53 6.42 3.82
N ALA A 114 -0.33 7.73 3.65
CA ALA A 114 0.37 8.55 4.63
C ALA A 114 -0.37 8.57 5.98
N VAL A 115 -1.71 8.66 5.93
CA VAL A 115 -2.56 8.57 7.13
C VAL A 115 -2.45 7.18 7.76
N ALA A 116 -2.64 6.11 7.00
CA ALA A 116 -2.54 4.74 7.51
C ALA A 116 -1.15 4.44 8.14
N SER A 117 -0.07 4.93 7.51
CA SER A 117 1.28 4.79 8.03
C SER A 117 1.47 5.57 9.34
N CYS A 118 0.84 6.74 9.47
CA CYS A 118 0.87 7.51 10.71
C CYS A 118 0.10 6.79 11.84
N GLU A 119 -1.10 6.31 11.54
CA GLU A 119 -1.92 5.53 12.48
C GLU A 119 -1.16 4.31 12.99
N ARG A 120 -0.48 3.58 12.10
CA ARG A 120 0.35 2.43 12.49
C ARG A 120 1.48 2.81 13.44
N ARG A 121 2.22 3.89 13.15
CA ARG A 121 3.27 4.38 14.07
C ARG A 121 2.70 4.78 15.43
N ILE A 122 1.51 5.37 15.46
CA ILE A 122 0.84 5.72 16.73
C ILE A 122 0.49 4.46 17.52
N GLN A 123 -0.08 3.44 16.87
CA GLN A 123 -0.37 2.16 17.50
C GLN A 123 0.89 1.50 18.09
N ASP A 124 1.99 1.46 17.31
CA ASP A 124 3.26 0.89 17.76
C ASP A 124 3.79 1.61 19.01
N LYS A 125 3.69 2.95 19.04
CA LYS A 125 4.12 3.76 20.19
C LYS A 125 3.23 3.57 21.42
N ILE A 126 1.93 3.36 21.24
CA ILE A 126 1.00 3.06 22.33
C ILE A 126 1.34 1.71 22.96
N GLU A 127 1.66 0.70 22.15
CA GLU A 127 2.03 -0.62 22.67
C GLU A 127 3.38 -0.57 23.41
N GLU A 128 4.38 0.12 22.86
CA GLU A 128 5.66 0.38 23.54
C GLU A 128 5.44 1.06 24.91
N PHE A 129 4.57 2.08 24.96
CA PHE A 129 4.24 2.77 26.19
C PHE A 129 3.53 1.86 27.21
N ARG A 130 2.61 1.00 26.75
CA ARG A 130 1.93 0.00 27.58
C ARG A 130 2.92 -0.98 28.21
N GLU A 131 3.90 -1.48 27.46
CA GLU A 131 4.94 -2.38 27.96
C GLU A 131 5.82 -1.73 29.04
N LEU A 132 6.16 -0.45 28.85
CA LEU A 132 6.91 0.34 29.83
C LEU A 132 6.13 0.46 31.16
N LEU A 133 4.83 0.80 31.10
CA LEU A 133 3.99 0.89 32.30
C LEU A 133 3.94 -0.43 33.06
N GLN A 134 3.75 -1.56 32.36
CA GLN A 134 3.76 -2.88 32.99
C GLN A 134 5.10 -3.19 33.68
N THR A 135 6.21 -2.75 33.09
CA THR A 135 7.56 -2.94 33.66
C THR A 135 7.75 -2.11 34.93
N VAL A 136 7.28 -0.85 34.92
CA VAL A 136 7.34 0.04 36.10
C VAL A 136 6.49 -0.50 37.25
N GLU A 137 5.28 -0.96 36.98
CA GLU A 137 4.41 -1.57 38.00
C GLU A 137 5.05 -2.82 38.64
N LYS A 138 5.66 -3.69 37.82
CA LYS A 138 6.38 -4.88 38.31
C LYS A 138 7.57 -4.50 39.20
N LYS A 139 8.33 -3.47 38.84
CA LYS A 139 9.43 -2.94 39.68
C LYS A 139 8.90 -2.38 41.00
N GLY A 140 7.85 -1.55 40.96
CA GLY A 140 7.22 -0.99 42.16
C GLY A 140 6.70 -2.04 43.15
N LYS A 141 6.09 -3.12 42.64
CA LYS A 141 5.66 -4.28 43.46
C LYS A 141 6.84 -5.03 44.08
N LYS A 142 7.95 -5.24 43.34
CA LYS A 142 9.19 -5.84 43.89
C LYS A 142 9.81 -4.98 44.99
N THR A 143 9.91 -3.67 44.80
CA THR A 143 10.47 -2.74 45.80
C THR A 143 9.63 -2.69 47.06
N LYS A 144 8.29 -2.70 46.95
CA LYS A 144 7.39 -2.81 48.11
C LYS A 144 7.52 -4.16 48.84
N LYS A 145 7.73 -5.26 48.11
CA LYS A 145 7.94 -6.60 48.70
C LYS A 145 9.29 -6.72 49.41
N GLN A 146 10.35 -6.07 48.90
CA GLN A 146 11.65 -5.98 49.58
C GLN A 146 11.58 -5.12 50.85
N ARG A 147 10.92 -3.95 50.81
CA ARG A 147 10.73 -3.08 52.00
C ARG A 147 9.86 -3.72 53.10
N LYS A 148 8.99 -4.67 52.76
CA LYS A 148 8.13 -5.38 53.73
C LYS A 148 8.76 -6.64 54.32
N LYS A 149 9.95 -7.08 53.88
CA LYS A 149 10.67 -8.14 54.61
C LYS A 149 11.08 -7.55 55.95
N PRO A 150 10.61 -8.09 57.10
CA PRO A 150 11.08 -7.63 58.39
C PRO A 150 12.61 -7.82 58.43
N VAL A 151 13.32 -6.76 58.85
CA VAL A 151 14.73 -6.89 59.19
C VAL A 151 14.76 -7.74 60.44
N ASP A 152 15.31 -8.94 60.33
CA ASP A 152 15.53 -9.82 61.46
C ASP A 152 16.66 -9.21 62.29
N LEU A 153 16.31 -8.29 63.18
CA LEU A 153 17.20 -7.74 64.19
C LEU A 153 17.31 -8.81 65.27
N ASN A 154 18.19 -9.78 65.04
CA ASN A 154 18.53 -10.76 66.05
C ASN A 154 19.29 -10.04 67.18
N ILE A 155 18.54 -9.64 68.21
CA ILE A 155 19.04 -8.89 69.38
C ILE A 155 19.78 -9.81 70.36
N ASP A 156 19.74 -11.13 70.15
CA ASP A 156 20.28 -12.13 71.07
C ASP A 156 21.83 -12.21 71.07
N ASP A 157 22.52 -11.54 70.14
CA ASP A 157 24.00 -11.49 70.10
C ASP A 157 24.61 -10.30 70.87
N VAL A 158 23.81 -9.50 71.59
CA VAL A 158 24.27 -8.23 72.24
C VAL A 158 24.42 -8.34 73.76
N TRP A 159 24.32 -9.53 74.36
CA TRP A 159 24.60 -9.75 75.79
C TRP A 159 25.57 -10.91 76.03
#